data_AF-U6RQT3-F1
#
_entry.id   AF-U6RQT3-F1
#
_cell.length_a   1.000
_cell.length_b   1.000
_cell.length_c   1.000
_cell.angle_alpha   90.00
_cell.angle_beta   90.00
_cell.angle_gamma   90.00
#
_symmetry.space_group_name_H-M   'P 1'
#
loop_
_entity.id
_entity.type
_entity.pdbx_description
1 polymer ?
#
loop_
_entity_poly.entity_id
_entity_poly.type
_entity_poly.pdbx_seq_one_letter_code
_entity_poly.pdbx_strand_id
1 'polypeptide(L)'
;MARVSQHTRHSKYVIRIVCEGDKTEPLFFTSLCDLYCRDNEALDVRTVPQPRIPLDEEETTTSRGGYKGKKRKVKSTGDMPPKEEPITGVPPLKWVQYGRKILSEGVDESWAVYDKDEHPKHAEALEEANKVIDGKKVNIAFSSRSFEYYLLLHFEYLYYTFEETECGERIKGNKHRFECGTGKNPEKDCNGKICINGYARKQGYWKETKSSVSTFPLVADKLVKGLINANRLRAESDVQTNEPIYNRNPYTNVDLLVGRLIGKETISYDSTYHYQDHGADWSVKFNDEGLLISNHKTGSEVFRKGMFVVYDWESKTEEELNTKVLLLSSGESQILPCKLRPNHAISIKVRPDKELLLLPKFPI
;
A
#
# COMPACT_ATOMS: atom_id res chain seq x y z
N MET A 1 -15.08 42.20 -30.47
CA MET A 1 -14.58 42.48 -29.11
C MET A 1 -14.86 41.28 -28.24
N ALA A 2 -13.84 40.81 -27.54
CA ALA A 2 -13.81 39.59 -26.76
C ALA A 2 -14.61 39.70 -25.45
N ARG A 3 -15.15 38.57 -24.98
CA ARG A 3 -14.66 37.89 -23.76
C ARG A 3 -15.38 36.56 -23.58
N VAL A 4 -14.68 35.49 -23.94
CA VAL A 4 -14.94 34.14 -23.45
C VAL A 4 -14.31 34.08 -22.06
N SER A 5 -15.11 33.84 -21.02
CA SER A 5 -14.61 33.47 -19.68
C SER A 5 -14.92 31.99 -19.45
N GLN A 6 -13.98 31.11 -19.83
CA GLN A 6 -13.96 29.74 -19.35
C GLN A 6 -13.10 29.67 -18.10
N HIS A 7 -13.75 29.73 -16.94
CA HIS A 7 -13.16 29.26 -15.69
C HIS A 7 -13.49 27.76 -15.54
N THR A 8 -12.70 26.88 -16.14
CA THR A 8 -12.72 25.45 -15.84
C THR A 8 -11.70 25.16 -14.75
N ARG A 9 -12.11 25.39 -13.49
CA ARG A 9 -11.37 24.91 -12.33
C ARG A 9 -11.62 23.40 -12.25
N HIS A 10 -10.67 22.57 -12.68
CA HIS A 10 -10.80 21.12 -12.50
C HIS A 10 -11.01 20.82 -11.00
N SER A 11 -12.10 20.11 -10.68
CA SER A 11 -12.34 19.61 -9.32
C SER A 11 -11.22 18.65 -8.93
N LYS A 12 -10.80 18.67 -7.67
CA LYS A 12 -9.79 17.73 -7.16
C LYS A 12 -10.31 16.29 -7.29
N TYR A 13 -9.42 15.36 -7.61
CA TYR A 13 -9.70 13.94 -7.53
C TYR A 13 -9.74 13.49 -6.07
N VAL A 14 -10.85 12.91 -5.64
CA VAL A 14 -11.14 12.65 -4.22
C VAL A 14 -10.93 11.16 -3.89
N ILE A 15 -10.00 10.87 -3.00
CA ILE A 15 -9.75 9.52 -2.46
C ILE A 15 -10.20 9.46 -0.99
N ARG A 16 -10.94 8.41 -0.62
CA ARG A 16 -11.29 8.10 0.77
C ARG A 16 -10.85 6.71 1.17
N ILE A 17 -10.22 6.60 2.33
CA ILE A 17 -9.66 5.36 2.88
C ILE A 17 -10.45 5.01 4.14
N VAL A 18 -11.37 4.07 4.04
CA VAL A 18 -12.26 3.63 5.12
C VAL A 18 -11.55 2.55 5.93
N CYS A 19 -11.08 2.89 7.12
CA CYS A 19 -10.33 2.00 7.99
C CYS A 19 -11.25 1.31 9.03
N GLU A 20 -10.87 0.10 9.43
CA GLU A 20 -11.53 -0.66 10.48
C GLU A 20 -11.48 0.03 11.85
N GLY A 21 -10.29 0.49 12.25
CA GLY A 21 -10.04 1.15 13.52
C GLY A 21 -9.76 2.65 13.38
N ASP A 22 -9.52 3.30 14.53
CA ASP A 22 -9.26 4.74 14.65
C ASP A 22 -7.77 5.07 14.93
N LYS A 23 -6.90 4.06 14.94
CA LYS A 23 -5.48 4.19 15.32
C LYS A 23 -4.54 3.79 14.20
N THR A 24 -4.09 2.54 14.16
CA THR A 24 -2.91 2.10 13.40
C THR A 24 -2.97 2.49 11.92
N GLU A 25 -3.98 2.00 11.20
CA GLU A 25 -4.18 2.21 9.77
C GLU A 25 -4.43 3.70 9.45
N PRO A 26 -5.42 4.39 10.06
CA PRO A 26 -5.68 5.78 9.70
C PRO A 26 -4.51 6.72 10.04
N LEU A 27 -3.77 6.48 11.13
CA LEU A 27 -2.56 7.25 11.45
C LEU A 27 -1.43 6.99 10.45
N PHE A 28 -1.26 5.73 10.02
CA PHE A 28 -0.29 5.34 9.00
C PHE A 28 -0.58 6.06 7.68
N PHE A 29 -1.79 5.91 7.13
CA PHE A 29 -2.15 6.50 5.84
C PHE A 29 -2.19 8.03 5.89
N THR A 30 -2.64 8.63 6.99
CA THR A 30 -2.59 10.09 7.14
C THR A 30 -1.14 10.59 7.08
N SER A 31 -0.22 9.91 7.74
CA SER A 31 1.21 10.29 7.73
C SER A 31 1.88 10.05 6.37
N LEU A 32 1.53 8.95 5.68
CA LEU A 32 1.96 8.67 4.32
C LEU A 32 1.49 9.76 3.35
N CYS A 33 0.20 10.11 3.39
CA CYS A 33 -0.38 11.14 2.53
C CYS A 33 0.17 12.53 2.82
N ASP A 34 0.50 12.82 4.08
CA ASP A 34 1.18 14.05 4.46
C ASP A 34 2.55 14.21 3.80
N LEU A 35 3.24 13.11 3.51
CA LEU A 35 4.53 13.12 2.82
C LEU A 35 4.39 13.11 1.29
N TYR A 36 3.47 12.31 0.74
CA TYR A 36 3.41 12.05 -0.71
C TYR A 36 2.29 12.77 -1.46
N CYS A 37 1.19 13.12 -0.77
CA CYS A 37 0.00 13.66 -1.43
C CYS A 37 -0.24 15.15 -1.12
N ARG A 38 0.40 15.69 -0.08
CA ARG A 38 0.12 17.03 0.47
C ARG A 38 0.24 18.15 -0.55
N ASP A 39 1.28 18.14 -1.37
CA ASP A 39 1.57 19.21 -2.32
C ASP A 39 0.89 18.98 -3.69
N ASN A 40 0.13 17.89 -3.83
CA ASN A 40 -0.64 17.61 -5.03
C ASN A 40 -1.99 18.30 -4.96
N GLU A 41 -2.09 19.52 -5.50
CA GLU A 41 -3.32 20.31 -5.49
C GLU A 41 -4.50 19.63 -6.20
N ALA A 42 -4.22 18.71 -7.13
CA ALA A 42 -5.23 17.97 -7.88
C ALA A 42 -5.80 16.78 -7.10
N LEU A 43 -5.26 16.45 -5.92
CA LEU A 43 -5.65 15.28 -5.13
C LEU A 43 -6.16 15.69 -3.73
N ASP A 44 -7.25 15.06 -3.27
CA ASP A 44 -7.72 15.15 -1.87
C ASP A 44 -7.88 13.74 -1.28
N VAL A 45 -6.92 13.33 -0.46
CA VAL A 45 -6.90 12.02 0.20
C VAL A 45 -7.18 12.18 1.70
N ARG A 46 -8.13 11.41 2.23
CA ARG A 46 -8.46 11.37 3.66
C ARG A 46 -8.82 9.98 4.14
N THR A 47 -8.58 9.72 5.42
CA THR A 47 -9.01 8.49 6.07
C THR A 47 -10.35 8.69 6.75
N VAL A 48 -11.12 7.60 6.89
CA VAL A 48 -12.37 7.56 7.64
C VAL A 48 -12.26 6.37 8.62
N PRO A 49 -12.22 6.59 9.94
CA PRO A 49 -12.25 7.90 10.59
C PRO A 49 -10.98 8.72 10.34
N GLN A 50 -11.11 10.04 10.36
CA GLN A 50 -9.95 10.93 10.33
C GLN A 50 -9.34 11.01 11.74
N PRO A 51 -8.06 10.62 11.93
CA PRO A 51 -7.45 10.62 13.25
C PRO A 51 -7.25 12.04 13.76
N ARG A 52 -7.44 12.24 15.07
CA ARG A 52 -7.03 13.48 15.73
C ARG A 52 -5.52 13.46 15.93
N ILE A 53 -4.82 14.41 15.33
CA ILE A 53 -3.40 14.64 15.56
C ILE A 53 -3.30 15.81 16.56
N PRO A 54 -2.92 15.58 17.83
CA PRO A 54 -2.77 16.65 18.81
C PRO A 54 -1.78 17.71 18.31
N LEU A 55 -2.12 18.98 18.48
CA LEU A 55 -1.33 20.10 17.96
C LEU A 55 -0.10 20.44 18.81
N ASP A 56 -0.07 20.00 20.07
CA ASP A 56 0.96 20.32 21.05
C ASP A 56 1.16 19.18 22.04
N GLU A 57 2.01 18.21 21.71
CA GLU A 57 2.81 17.48 22.69
C GLU A 57 4.23 17.43 22.15
N GLU A 58 5.22 17.68 23.01
CA GLU A 58 6.65 17.64 22.70
C GLU A 58 7.02 16.35 21.98
N GLU A 59 8.11 16.38 21.19
CA GLU A 59 8.68 15.21 20.52
C GLU A 59 8.94 14.08 21.52
N THR A 60 7.93 13.25 21.79
CA THR A 60 8.11 12.01 22.52
C THR A 60 8.80 11.07 21.55
N THR A 61 10.10 10.89 21.74
CA THR A 61 10.90 9.90 21.03
C THR A 61 10.40 8.51 21.41
N THR A 62 9.35 8.03 20.75
CA THR A 62 8.90 6.64 20.89
C THR A 62 9.72 5.72 20.00
N SER A 63 9.84 4.46 20.38
CA SER A 63 10.49 3.44 19.54
C SER A 63 9.75 3.15 18.23
N ARG A 64 8.53 3.70 18.04
CA ARG A 64 7.76 3.67 16.79
C ARG A 64 8.06 4.85 15.85
N GLY A 65 9.08 5.65 16.18
CA GLY A 65 9.47 6.84 15.43
C GLY A 65 8.70 8.09 15.86
N GLY A 66 9.35 9.25 15.74
CA GLY A 66 8.74 10.56 15.98
C GLY A 66 8.07 11.11 14.71
N TYR A 67 6.91 11.75 14.85
CA TYR A 67 6.27 12.47 13.76
C TYR A 67 7.01 13.79 13.50
N LYS A 68 7.74 13.88 12.38
CA LYS A 68 8.41 15.13 11.91
C LYS A 68 7.59 15.90 10.89
N GLY A 69 6.25 15.92 11.02
CA GLY A 69 5.39 16.72 10.15
C GLY A 69 5.24 18.15 10.69
N LYS A 70 5.43 19.16 9.82
CA LYS A 70 5.14 20.57 10.16
C LYS A 70 3.67 20.73 10.57
N LYS A 71 3.46 21.35 11.74
CA LYS A 71 2.16 21.62 12.39
C LYS A 71 1.14 22.19 11.40
N ARG A 72 -0.02 21.54 11.23
CA ARG A 72 -1.18 22.14 10.54
C ARG A 72 -1.75 23.23 11.44
N LYS A 73 -1.83 24.48 10.98
CA LYS A 73 -2.70 25.48 11.61
C LYS A 73 -4.15 25.09 11.31
N VAL A 74 -4.79 24.40 12.25
CA VAL A 74 -6.26 24.37 12.26
C VAL A 74 -6.69 25.80 12.56
N LYS A 75 -7.37 26.47 11.62
CA LYS A 75 -8.15 27.66 11.96
C LYS A 75 -9.17 27.21 12.99
N SER A 76 -9.01 27.65 14.23
CA SER A 76 -10.00 27.49 15.29
C SER A 76 -11.23 28.31 14.96
N THR A 77 -12.06 27.83 14.03
CA THR A 77 -13.50 28.08 14.13
C THR A 77 -13.98 27.17 15.25
N GLY A 78 -14.57 27.74 16.29
CA GLY A 78 -14.95 27.07 17.55
C GLY A 78 -16.02 25.98 17.43
N ASP A 79 -16.18 25.35 16.27
CA ASP A 79 -17.00 24.17 16.08
C ASP A 79 -16.12 22.94 16.18
N MET A 80 -16.42 22.08 17.17
CA MET A 80 -15.92 20.71 17.12
C MET A 80 -16.30 20.11 15.75
N PRO A 81 -15.38 19.41 15.07
CA PRO A 81 -15.76 18.70 13.85
C PRO A 81 -16.99 17.82 14.18
N PRO A 82 -18.01 17.78 13.32
CA PRO A 82 -19.19 16.96 13.55
C PRO A 82 -18.73 15.55 13.91
N LYS A 83 -19.32 14.96 14.96
CA LYS A 83 -19.08 13.54 15.26
C LYS A 83 -19.49 12.76 14.02
N GLU A 84 -18.52 12.20 13.30
CA GLU A 84 -18.79 11.27 12.21
C GLU A 84 -19.66 10.14 12.78
N GLU A 85 -20.80 9.90 12.15
CA GLU A 85 -21.69 8.82 12.57
C GLU A 85 -20.95 7.49 12.48
N PRO A 86 -21.07 6.61 13.49
CA PRO A 86 -20.38 5.34 13.48
C PRO A 86 -20.85 4.50 12.29
N ILE A 87 -19.90 3.90 11.56
CA ILE A 87 -20.21 2.97 10.47
C ILE A 87 -20.90 1.74 11.08
N THR A 88 -22.19 1.57 10.77
CA THR A 88 -23.04 0.49 11.27
C THR A 88 -23.00 -0.73 10.35
N GLY A 89 -23.34 -1.91 10.88
CA GLY A 89 -23.38 -3.17 10.14
C GLY A 89 -22.37 -4.21 10.62
N VAL A 90 -22.23 -5.29 9.85
CA VAL A 90 -21.38 -6.45 10.20
C VAL A 90 -20.02 -6.33 9.52
N PRO A 91 -18.90 -6.42 10.26
CA PRO A 91 -17.56 -6.45 9.66
C PRO A 91 -17.26 -7.71 8.80
N PRO A 92 -16.33 -7.61 7.83
CA PRO A 92 -15.80 -6.37 7.27
C PRO A 92 -16.74 -5.68 6.27
N LEU A 93 -17.84 -6.33 5.90
CA LEU A 93 -18.81 -5.86 4.89
C LEU A 93 -19.25 -4.41 5.11
N LYS A 94 -19.45 -3.98 6.36
CA LYS A 94 -19.86 -2.61 6.67
C LYS A 94 -18.92 -1.53 6.12
N TRP A 95 -17.61 -1.76 6.08
CA TRP A 95 -16.65 -0.78 5.56
C TRP A 95 -16.71 -0.69 4.05
N VAL A 96 -16.93 -1.82 3.38
CA VAL A 96 -17.17 -1.87 1.93
C VAL A 96 -18.49 -1.17 1.57
N GLN A 97 -19.56 -1.44 2.31
CA GLN A 97 -20.85 -0.78 2.13
C GLN A 97 -20.77 0.74 2.34
N TYR A 98 -20.00 1.19 3.34
CA TYR A 98 -19.75 2.61 3.54
C TYR A 98 -18.91 3.20 2.39
N GLY A 99 -17.85 2.51 1.96
CA GLY A 99 -17.05 2.90 0.79
C GLY A 99 -17.90 3.02 -0.48
N ARG A 100 -18.86 2.11 -0.63
CA ARG A 100 -19.85 2.11 -1.72
C ARG A 100 -20.77 3.34 -1.66
N LYS A 101 -21.29 3.65 -0.46
CA LYS A 101 -22.11 4.84 -0.22
C LYS A 101 -21.36 6.13 -0.62
N ILE A 102 -20.14 6.33 -0.12
CA ILE A 102 -19.40 7.56 -0.41
C ILE A 102 -18.99 7.70 -1.89
N LEU A 103 -18.78 6.58 -2.60
CA LEU A 103 -18.61 6.62 -4.07
C LEU A 103 -19.85 7.19 -4.76
N SER A 104 -21.06 6.78 -4.35
CA SER A 104 -22.31 7.32 -4.89
C SER A 104 -22.57 8.79 -4.50
N GLU A 105 -21.87 9.30 -3.49
CA GLU A 105 -21.96 10.69 -3.02
C GLU A 105 -20.88 11.61 -3.65
N GLY A 106 -20.15 11.11 -4.66
CA GLY A 106 -19.21 11.90 -5.45
C GLY A 106 -17.73 11.70 -5.12
N VAL A 107 -17.36 10.72 -4.29
CA VAL A 107 -15.95 10.30 -4.16
C VAL A 107 -15.48 9.62 -5.44
N ASP A 108 -14.24 9.90 -5.86
CA ASP A 108 -13.67 9.32 -7.07
C ASP A 108 -13.11 7.92 -6.86
N GLU A 109 -12.49 7.69 -5.71
CA GLU A 109 -11.88 6.42 -5.35
C GLU A 109 -12.08 6.12 -3.87
N SER A 110 -12.60 4.92 -3.57
CA SER A 110 -12.80 4.46 -2.20
C SER A 110 -12.03 3.18 -1.95
N TRP A 111 -11.35 3.11 -0.80
CA TRP A 111 -10.66 1.93 -0.30
C TRP A 111 -11.24 1.52 1.04
N ALA A 112 -11.58 0.24 1.20
CA ALA A 112 -11.85 -0.37 2.50
C ALA A 112 -10.57 -1.05 3.01
N VAL A 113 -10.11 -0.66 4.20
CA VAL A 113 -8.91 -1.17 4.84
C VAL A 113 -9.26 -1.83 6.16
N TYR A 114 -8.99 -3.13 6.27
CA TYR A 114 -9.34 -3.91 7.45
C TYR A 114 -8.39 -5.09 7.64
N ASP A 115 -8.43 -5.66 8.83
CA ASP A 115 -7.75 -6.91 9.14
C ASP A 115 -8.67 -8.09 8.83
N LYS A 116 -8.12 -9.18 8.30
CA LYS A 116 -8.84 -10.45 8.24
C LYS A 116 -8.78 -11.10 9.62
N ASP A 117 -9.55 -10.55 10.53
CA ASP A 117 -9.78 -11.13 11.84
C ASP A 117 -10.86 -12.23 11.77
N GLU A 118 -11.43 -12.61 12.91
CA GLU A 118 -12.43 -13.68 13.02
C GLU A 118 -13.83 -13.25 12.52
N HIS A 119 -13.97 -12.05 11.93
CA HIS A 119 -15.25 -11.59 11.41
C HIS A 119 -15.72 -12.42 10.20
N PRO A 120 -17.04 -12.69 10.07
CA PRO A 120 -17.53 -13.71 9.15
C PRO A 120 -17.69 -13.23 7.70
N LYS A 121 -17.88 -11.94 7.44
CA LYS A 121 -18.40 -11.45 6.14
C LYS A 121 -17.33 -11.08 5.11
N HIS A 122 -16.23 -11.81 5.07
CA HIS A 122 -15.14 -11.51 4.12
C HIS A 122 -15.54 -11.79 2.67
N ALA A 123 -16.25 -12.89 2.42
CA ALA A 123 -16.71 -13.26 1.09
C ALA A 123 -17.73 -12.23 0.56
N GLU A 124 -18.70 -11.85 1.38
CA GLU A 124 -19.71 -10.85 1.03
C GLU A 124 -19.10 -9.46 0.86
N ALA A 125 -18.06 -9.11 1.64
CA ALA A 125 -17.33 -7.87 1.45
C ALA A 125 -16.65 -7.81 0.08
N LEU A 126 -16.03 -8.92 -0.35
CA LEU A 126 -15.41 -9.01 -1.67
C LEU A 126 -16.45 -8.96 -2.80
N GLU A 127 -17.58 -9.67 -2.64
CA GLU A 127 -18.71 -9.60 -3.59
C GLU A 127 -19.25 -8.18 -3.70
N GLU A 128 -19.48 -7.50 -2.56
CA GLU A 128 -19.97 -6.13 -2.53
C GLU A 128 -19.00 -5.14 -3.17
N ALA A 129 -17.69 -5.32 -2.97
CA ALA A 129 -16.66 -4.48 -3.57
C ALA A 129 -16.59 -4.60 -5.09
N ASN A 130 -16.94 -5.76 -5.65
CA ASN A 130 -16.95 -6.00 -7.10
C ASN A 130 -18.16 -5.41 -7.82
N LYS A 131 -19.19 -4.95 -7.09
CA LYS A 131 -20.37 -4.32 -7.69
C LYS A 131 -20.02 -2.91 -8.19
N VAL A 132 -20.17 -2.69 -9.49
CA VAL A 132 -19.89 -1.39 -10.13
C VAL A 132 -20.96 -0.34 -9.77
N ILE A 133 -20.54 0.91 -9.60
CA ILE A 133 -21.38 2.12 -9.49
C ILE A 133 -20.76 3.20 -10.34
N ASP A 134 -21.49 3.72 -11.32
CA ASP A 134 -21.01 4.81 -12.20
C ASP A 134 -19.61 4.56 -12.79
N GLY A 135 -19.35 3.30 -13.18
CA GLY A 135 -18.05 2.87 -13.71
C GLY A 135 -16.93 2.69 -12.66
N LYS A 136 -17.22 2.94 -11.38
CA LYS A 136 -16.30 2.81 -10.23
C LYS A 136 -16.61 1.55 -9.42
N LYS A 137 -15.66 1.12 -8.59
CA LYS A 137 -15.83 0.03 -7.61
C LYS A 137 -15.09 0.38 -6.32
N VAL A 138 -15.46 -0.28 -5.22
CA VAL A 138 -14.70 -0.15 -3.96
C VAL A 138 -13.45 -1.03 -4.07
N ASN A 139 -12.30 -0.47 -3.73
CA ASN A 139 -11.06 -1.22 -3.62
C ASN A 139 -10.91 -1.80 -2.20
N ILE A 140 -10.33 -2.99 -2.07
CA ILE A 140 -10.06 -3.61 -0.77
C ILE A 140 -8.55 -3.71 -0.57
N ALA A 141 -8.07 -3.26 0.58
CA ALA A 141 -6.72 -3.50 1.07
C ALA A 141 -6.82 -4.17 2.45
N PHE A 142 -6.36 -5.42 2.58
CA PHE A 142 -6.44 -6.15 3.85
C PHE A 142 -5.18 -6.96 4.11
N SER A 143 -4.98 -7.32 5.38
CA SER A 143 -3.93 -8.25 5.83
C SER A 143 -4.56 -9.44 6.55
N SER A 144 -4.06 -10.65 6.33
CA SER A 144 -4.66 -11.92 6.76
C SER A 144 -4.80 -12.11 8.28
N ARG A 145 -4.16 -11.27 9.10
CA ARG A 145 -4.18 -11.32 10.56
C ARG A 145 -4.20 -9.93 11.19
N SER A 146 -3.26 -9.08 10.78
CA SER A 146 -3.21 -7.68 11.17
C SER A 146 -2.34 -6.84 10.25
N PHE A 147 -2.56 -5.53 10.27
CA PHE A 147 -1.74 -4.53 9.59
C PHE A 147 -0.25 -4.65 9.95
N GLU A 148 0.10 -5.06 11.18
CA GLU A 148 1.50 -5.26 11.59
C GLU A 148 2.25 -6.30 10.74
N TYR A 149 1.56 -7.27 10.13
CA TYR A 149 2.21 -8.19 9.18
C TYR A 149 2.77 -7.43 7.98
N TYR A 150 2.01 -6.48 7.43
CA TYR A 150 2.48 -5.64 6.32
C TYR A 150 3.68 -4.77 6.75
N LEU A 151 3.73 -4.30 8.00
CA LEU A 151 4.90 -3.58 8.53
C LEU A 151 6.15 -4.47 8.57
N LEU A 152 6.04 -5.75 8.97
CA LEU A 152 7.18 -6.70 8.95
C LEU A 152 7.81 -6.80 7.56
N LEU A 153 7.00 -6.81 6.51
CA LEU A 153 7.45 -6.94 5.12
C LEU A 153 8.36 -5.78 4.66
N HIS A 154 8.39 -4.66 5.37
CA HIS A 154 9.32 -3.57 5.07
C HIS A 154 10.73 -3.82 5.62
N PHE A 155 10.87 -4.69 6.62
CA PHE A 155 12.16 -5.04 7.22
C PHE A 155 12.78 -6.24 6.53
N GLU A 156 12.00 -7.29 6.30
CA GLU A 156 12.44 -8.52 5.66
C GLU A 156 11.30 -9.20 4.89
N TYR A 157 11.66 -10.11 3.98
CA TYR A 157 10.66 -10.98 3.37
C TYR A 157 10.28 -12.09 4.35
N LEU A 158 8.99 -12.35 4.50
CA LEU A 158 8.48 -13.41 5.37
C LEU A 158 7.25 -14.08 4.75
N TYR A 159 7.32 -15.39 4.58
CA TYR A 159 6.17 -16.25 4.32
C TYR A 159 5.94 -17.15 5.55
N TYR A 160 5.34 -16.57 6.59
CA TYR A 160 5.16 -17.26 7.89
C TYR A 160 3.77 -16.99 8.46
N THR A 161 3.06 -18.04 8.82
CA THR A 161 1.74 -17.94 9.43
C THR A 161 1.87 -17.66 10.92
N PHE A 162 1.54 -16.45 11.35
CA PHE A 162 1.37 -16.15 12.77
C PHE A 162 -0.06 -16.47 13.21
N GLU A 163 -0.16 -17.17 14.33
CA GLU A 163 -1.44 -17.48 14.96
C GLU A 163 -1.97 -16.29 15.75
N GLU A 164 -1.16 -15.30 16.11
CA GLU A 164 -1.58 -14.17 16.95
C GLU A 164 -0.96 -12.85 16.48
N THR A 165 -1.67 -11.73 16.64
CA THR A 165 -1.02 -10.41 16.51
C THR A 165 -0.18 -10.09 17.75
N GLU A 166 -0.68 -10.49 18.93
CA GLU A 166 0.01 -10.40 20.21
C GLU A 166 -0.54 -11.50 21.11
N CYS A 167 0.32 -12.33 21.71
CA CYS A 167 -0.11 -13.35 22.65
C CYS A 167 -0.75 -12.72 23.90
N GLY A 168 -1.73 -13.41 24.45
CA GLY A 168 -2.37 -13.02 25.70
C GLY A 168 -3.52 -13.94 26.05
N GLU A 169 -4.06 -13.79 27.24
CA GLU A 169 -5.21 -14.55 27.73
C GLU A 169 -6.39 -13.63 28.02
N ARG A 170 -7.61 -14.14 27.85
CA ARG A 170 -8.81 -13.37 28.19
C ARG A 170 -9.16 -13.58 29.65
N ILE A 171 -9.08 -12.51 30.45
CA ILE A 171 -9.54 -12.49 31.84
C ILE A 171 -10.69 -11.50 31.92
N LYS A 172 -11.87 -11.98 32.34
CA LYS A 172 -13.10 -11.17 32.39
C LYS A 172 -13.40 -10.44 31.08
N GLY A 173 -13.14 -11.08 29.94
CA GLY A 173 -13.36 -10.54 28.60
C GLY A 173 -12.24 -9.65 28.04
N ASN A 174 -11.32 -9.17 28.88
CA ASN A 174 -10.20 -8.34 28.46
C ASN A 174 -8.98 -9.20 28.11
N LYS A 175 -8.31 -8.91 26.99
CA LYS A 175 -7.06 -9.59 26.63
C LYS A 175 -5.90 -9.02 27.45
N HIS A 176 -5.42 -9.80 28.41
CA HIS A 176 -4.18 -9.56 29.13
C HIS A 176 -3.02 -10.05 28.28
N ARG A 177 -2.27 -9.09 27.72
CA ARG A 177 -1.16 -9.36 26.80
C ARG A 177 0.06 -9.84 27.56
N PHE A 178 0.72 -10.86 27.03
CA PHE A 178 1.97 -11.35 27.60
C PHE A 178 3.16 -10.46 27.24
N GLU A 179 3.04 -9.66 26.16
CA GLU A 179 4.11 -8.81 25.65
C GLU A 179 5.37 -9.63 25.32
N CYS A 180 5.19 -10.71 24.56
CA CYS A 180 6.28 -11.62 24.17
C CYS A 180 7.46 -10.85 23.57
N GLY A 181 8.69 -11.21 23.91
CA GLY A 181 9.92 -10.53 23.49
C GLY A 181 10.32 -9.33 24.37
N THR A 182 9.55 -8.96 25.39
CA THR A 182 9.92 -7.90 26.34
C THR A 182 10.59 -8.41 27.62
N GLY A 183 10.47 -9.71 27.92
CA GLY A 183 10.91 -10.30 29.19
C GLY A 183 9.94 -10.06 30.36
N LYS A 184 8.79 -9.39 30.16
CA LYS A 184 7.81 -9.14 31.23
C LYS A 184 7.08 -10.39 31.72
N ASN A 185 6.80 -11.34 30.84
CA ASN A 185 6.14 -12.61 31.18
C ASN A 185 6.93 -13.80 30.63
N PRO A 186 8.13 -14.13 31.18
CA PRO A 186 9.04 -15.11 30.61
C PRO A 186 8.43 -16.50 30.43
N GLU A 187 7.59 -16.93 31.38
CA GLU A 187 6.97 -18.26 31.35
C GLU A 187 5.92 -18.42 30.24
N LYS A 188 5.36 -17.31 29.73
CA LYS A 188 4.34 -17.30 28.67
C LYS A 188 4.87 -16.71 27.36
N ASP A 189 6.17 -16.48 27.25
CA ASP A 189 6.78 -15.84 26.08
C ASP A 189 6.90 -16.81 24.90
N CYS A 190 6.19 -16.49 23.80
CA CYS A 190 6.26 -17.31 22.58
C CYS A 190 7.59 -17.16 21.82
N ASN A 191 8.49 -16.28 22.26
CA ASN A 191 9.79 -16.00 21.65
C ASN A 191 9.68 -15.66 20.15
N GLY A 192 8.62 -14.95 19.78
CA GLY A 192 8.30 -14.56 18.40
C GLY A 192 7.84 -15.68 17.48
N LYS A 193 7.60 -16.90 17.99
CA LYS A 193 7.14 -18.02 17.15
C LYS A 193 5.64 -17.96 16.84
N ILE A 194 4.83 -17.40 17.74
CA ILE A 194 3.37 -17.45 17.64
C ILE A 194 2.79 -16.09 17.24
N CYS A 195 3.35 -14.99 17.75
CA CYS A 195 2.80 -13.65 17.52
C CYS A 195 3.69 -12.67 16.75
N ILE A 196 3.06 -11.85 15.91
CA ILE A 196 3.69 -10.81 15.06
C ILE A 196 4.49 -9.82 15.91
N ASN A 197 3.89 -9.25 16.95
CA ASN A 197 4.58 -8.28 17.80
C ASN A 197 5.74 -8.90 18.59
N GLY A 198 5.61 -10.16 19.01
CA GLY A 198 6.72 -10.88 19.64
C GLY A 198 7.88 -11.12 18.68
N TYR A 199 7.59 -11.45 17.43
CA TYR A 199 8.60 -11.59 16.37
C TYR A 199 9.30 -10.26 16.12
N ALA A 200 8.54 -9.18 15.90
CA ALA A 200 9.09 -7.85 15.67
C ALA A 200 10.02 -7.38 16.80
N ARG A 201 9.64 -7.63 18.06
CA ARG A 201 10.49 -7.31 19.22
C ARG A 201 11.79 -8.10 19.23
N LYS A 202 11.70 -9.39 18.94
CA LYS A 202 12.87 -10.28 18.91
C LYS A 202 13.87 -9.89 17.82
N GLN A 203 13.38 -9.45 16.66
CA GLN A 203 14.21 -8.93 15.57
C GLN A 203 14.65 -7.47 15.77
N GLY A 204 14.16 -6.80 16.82
CA GLY A 204 14.50 -5.41 17.11
C GLY A 204 13.83 -4.38 16.19
N TYR A 205 12.73 -4.72 15.51
CA TYR A 205 12.04 -3.82 14.59
C TYR A 205 11.18 -2.77 15.31
N TRP A 206 10.43 -3.18 16.33
CA TRP A 206 9.70 -2.25 17.21
C TRP A 206 9.40 -2.90 18.57
N LYS A 207 9.12 -2.08 19.59
CA LYS A 207 8.87 -2.55 20.97
C LYS A 207 7.42 -2.51 21.43
N GLU A 208 6.62 -1.57 20.93
CA GLU A 208 5.27 -1.36 21.47
C GLU A 208 4.22 -2.28 20.82
N THR A 209 3.13 -2.59 21.53
CA THR A 209 1.99 -3.36 20.99
C THR A 209 0.95 -2.47 20.29
N LYS A 210 0.58 -1.33 20.90
CA LYS A 210 -0.41 -0.38 20.37
C LYS A 210 0.01 1.02 20.80
N SER A 211 -0.14 1.98 19.90
CA SER A 211 0.24 3.37 20.14
C SER A 211 -0.79 4.32 19.52
N SER A 212 -0.86 5.53 20.05
CA SER A 212 -1.56 6.67 19.46
C SER A 212 -0.70 7.42 18.43
N VAL A 213 0.55 6.98 18.21
CA VAL A 213 1.43 7.53 17.17
C VAL A 213 1.39 6.68 15.90
N SER A 214 1.65 7.33 14.76
CA SER A 214 1.75 6.67 13.47
C SER A 214 2.92 5.69 13.42
N THR A 215 2.71 4.53 12.80
CA THR A 215 3.76 3.55 12.50
C THR A 215 4.49 3.84 11.19
N PHE A 216 4.03 4.80 10.39
CA PHE A 216 4.64 5.14 9.10
C PHE A 216 6.14 5.50 9.20
N PRO A 217 6.61 6.29 10.19
CA PRO A 217 8.03 6.63 10.31
C PRO A 217 8.98 5.43 10.43
N LEU A 218 8.50 4.27 10.93
CA LEU A 218 9.30 3.04 11.02
C LEU A 218 9.76 2.52 9.65
N VAL A 219 8.95 2.76 8.62
CA VAL A 219 9.07 2.12 7.31
C VAL A 219 9.16 3.11 6.15
N ALA A 220 9.15 4.42 6.42
CA ALA A 220 9.13 5.47 5.41
C ALA A 220 10.30 5.37 4.41
N ASP A 221 11.48 4.91 4.86
CA ASP A 221 12.68 4.72 4.03
C ASP A 221 12.74 3.35 3.32
N LYS A 222 11.76 2.47 3.57
CA LYS A 222 11.70 1.06 3.13
C LYS A 222 10.43 0.73 2.32
N LEU A 223 9.67 1.74 1.88
CA LEU A 223 8.40 1.52 1.16
C LEU A 223 8.56 0.63 -0.07
N VAL A 224 9.61 0.85 -0.89
CA VAL A 224 9.86 0.00 -2.07
C VAL A 224 10.06 -1.47 -1.66
N LYS A 225 10.84 -1.73 -0.62
CA LYS A 225 11.03 -3.09 -0.08
C LYS A 225 9.70 -3.70 0.38
N GLY A 226 8.86 -2.92 1.06
CA GLY A 226 7.53 -3.35 1.49
C GLY A 226 6.57 -3.68 0.33
N LEU A 227 6.56 -2.86 -0.73
CA LEU A 227 5.77 -3.13 -1.95
C LEU A 227 6.19 -4.46 -2.59
N ILE A 228 7.50 -4.65 -2.75
CA ILE A 228 8.08 -5.82 -3.41
C ILE A 228 7.81 -7.10 -2.59
N ASN A 229 8.04 -7.05 -1.28
CA ASN A 229 7.82 -8.19 -0.41
C ASN A 229 6.34 -8.57 -0.30
N ALA A 230 5.41 -7.61 -0.35
CA ALA A 230 3.99 -7.89 -0.39
C ALA A 230 3.56 -8.53 -1.72
N ASN A 231 4.09 -8.06 -2.86
CA ASN A 231 3.87 -8.72 -4.14
C ASN A 231 4.42 -10.16 -4.14
N ARG A 232 5.66 -10.36 -3.66
CA ARG A 232 6.27 -11.68 -3.51
C ARG A 232 5.42 -12.60 -2.61
N LEU A 233 4.92 -12.10 -1.49
CA LEU A 233 4.05 -12.85 -0.58
C LEU A 233 2.81 -13.36 -1.31
N ARG A 234 2.17 -12.51 -2.13
CA ARG A 234 0.99 -12.93 -2.92
C ARG A 234 1.35 -13.98 -3.96
N ALA A 235 2.46 -13.81 -4.67
CA ALA A 235 2.93 -14.79 -5.65
C ALA A 235 3.21 -16.16 -5.00
N GLU A 236 3.88 -16.20 -3.84
CA GLU A 236 4.08 -17.45 -3.09
C GLU A 236 2.75 -18.01 -2.58
N SER A 237 1.83 -17.15 -2.11
CA SER A 237 0.49 -17.55 -1.68
C SER A 237 -0.33 -18.20 -2.79
N ASP A 238 -0.25 -17.67 -4.02
CA ASP A 238 -0.90 -18.24 -5.22
C ASP A 238 -0.36 -19.63 -5.57
N VAL A 239 0.93 -19.89 -5.35
CA VAL A 239 1.54 -21.21 -5.58
C VAL A 239 1.11 -22.22 -4.51
N GLN A 240 0.97 -21.79 -3.26
CA GLN A 240 0.71 -22.67 -2.13
C GLN A 240 -0.77 -23.06 -1.99
N THR A 241 -1.71 -22.25 -2.51
CA THR A 241 -3.14 -22.55 -2.36
C THR A 241 -4.03 -21.89 -3.42
N ASN A 242 -5.09 -22.60 -3.78
CA ASN A 242 -6.19 -22.09 -4.61
C ASN A 242 -7.37 -21.54 -3.79
N GLU A 243 -7.26 -21.53 -2.46
CA GLU A 243 -8.28 -20.94 -1.59
C GLU A 243 -8.57 -19.49 -2.00
N PRO A 244 -9.80 -18.99 -1.80
CA PRO A 244 -10.10 -17.57 -1.99
C PRO A 244 -9.13 -16.70 -1.19
N ILE A 245 -8.74 -15.53 -1.72
CA ILE A 245 -7.72 -14.67 -1.09
C ILE A 245 -8.05 -14.35 0.38
N TYR A 246 -9.33 -14.21 0.69
CA TYR A 246 -9.83 -13.92 2.03
C TYR A 246 -9.80 -15.14 2.97
N ASN A 247 -9.31 -16.30 2.57
CA ASN A 247 -9.03 -17.45 3.43
C ASN A 247 -7.53 -17.67 3.66
N ARG A 248 -6.68 -16.97 2.90
CA ARG A 248 -5.23 -17.20 2.90
C ARG A 248 -4.55 -16.54 4.10
N ASN A 249 -3.55 -17.20 4.64
CA ASN A 249 -2.70 -16.70 5.71
C ASN A 249 -1.30 -17.36 5.64
N PRO A 250 -0.21 -16.61 5.40
CA PRO A 250 -0.14 -15.15 5.28
C PRO A 250 -0.67 -14.61 3.94
N TYR A 251 -1.27 -13.42 3.97
CA TYR A 251 -1.66 -12.65 2.78
C TYR A 251 -1.75 -11.17 3.11
N THR A 252 -1.34 -10.30 2.18
CA THR A 252 -1.68 -8.87 2.22
C THR A 252 -1.69 -8.29 0.82
N ASN A 253 -2.57 -7.32 0.59
CA ASN A 253 -2.60 -6.49 -0.62
C ASN A 253 -2.60 -4.99 -0.29
N VAL A 254 -2.21 -4.62 0.94
CA VAL A 254 -2.13 -3.23 1.41
C VAL A 254 -1.14 -2.38 0.61
N ASP A 255 -0.09 -3.01 0.08
CA ASP A 255 0.86 -2.41 -0.84
C ASP A 255 0.21 -1.83 -2.11
N LEU A 256 -0.93 -2.35 -2.56
CA LEU A 256 -1.61 -1.78 -3.72
C LEU A 256 -2.10 -0.35 -3.42
N LEU A 257 -2.65 -0.12 -2.22
CA LEU A 257 -3.04 1.22 -1.76
C LEU A 257 -1.81 2.09 -1.51
N VAL A 258 -0.78 1.57 -0.83
CA VAL A 258 0.45 2.35 -0.58
C VAL A 258 1.11 2.76 -1.90
N GLY A 259 1.26 1.83 -2.84
CA GLY A 259 1.76 2.07 -4.18
C GLY A 259 0.95 3.13 -4.93
N ARG A 260 -0.38 3.00 -4.91
CA ARG A 260 -1.31 3.99 -5.48
C ARG A 260 -1.13 5.40 -4.91
N LEU A 261 -0.85 5.53 -3.62
CA LEU A 261 -0.65 6.82 -2.93
C LEU A 261 0.73 7.44 -3.20
N ILE A 262 1.75 6.62 -3.43
CA ILE A 262 3.13 7.08 -3.68
C ILE A 262 3.53 7.05 -5.16
N GLY A 263 2.58 6.74 -6.06
CA GLY A 263 2.82 6.70 -7.50
C GLY A 263 3.67 5.52 -7.97
N LYS A 264 3.62 4.37 -7.29
CA LYS A 264 4.38 3.16 -7.62
C LYS A 264 3.47 1.97 -7.84
N GLU A 265 3.75 1.19 -8.88
CA GLU A 265 2.99 -0.01 -9.23
C GLU A 265 3.95 -1.19 -9.46
N THR A 266 3.76 -2.27 -8.71
CA THR A 266 4.58 -3.49 -8.88
C THR A 266 3.99 -4.38 -9.96
N ILE A 267 4.82 -4.88 -10.87
CA ILE A 267 4.44 -5.82 -11.92
C ILE A 267 5.15 -7.15 -11.64
N SER A 268 4.37 -8.20 -11.47
CA SER A 268 4.90 -9.54 -11.16
C SER A 268 5.76 -10.08 -12.31
N TYR A 269 6.70 -10.96 -11.97
CA TYR A 269 7.53 -11.67 -12.94
C TYR A 269 6.66 -12.33 -14.02
N ASP A 270 7.12 -12.28 -15.27
CA ASP A 270 6.45 -12.83 -16.46
C ASP A 270 5.05 -12.25 -16.78
N SER A 271 4.61 -11.23 -16.05
CA SER A 271 3.36 -10.51 -16.33
C SER A 271 3.59 -9.35 -17.31
N THR A 272 2.65 -9.17 -18.24
CA THR A 272 2.68 -8.05 -19.19
C THR A 272 1.95 -6.84 -18.62
N TYR A 273 2.64 -5.71 -18.53
CA TYR A 273 2.03 -4.41 -18.29
C TYR A 273 1.74 -3.71 -19.61
N HIS A 274 0.51 -3.20 -19.78
CA HIS A 274 0.12 -2.40 -20.94
C HIS A 274 -0.03 -0.93 -20.53
N TYR A 275 0.61 -0.06 -21.30
CA TYR A 275 0.53 1.38 -21.12
C TYR A 275 -0.23 2.01 -22.29
N GLN A 276 -1.37 2.62 -21.97
CA GLN A 276 -2.21 3.35 -22.91
C GLN A 276 -2.58 4.70 -22.33
N ASP A 277 -1.84 5.74 -22.70
CA ASP A 277 -2.05 7.11 -22.22
C ASP A 277 -1.42 8.11 -23.20
N HIS A 278 -2.00 9.30 -23.32
CA HIS A 278 -1.48 10.41 -24.15
C HIS A 278 -1.05 10.04 -25.59
N GLY A 279 -1.73 9.06 -26.21
CA GLY A 279 -1.42 8.61 -27.56
C GLY A 279 -0.22 7.66 -27.66
N ALA A 280 0.31 7.19 -26.53
CA ALA A 280 1.20 6.04 -26.44
C ALA A 280 0.38 4.75 -26.32
N ASP A 281 0.87 3.67 -26.92
CA ASP A 281 0.32 2.33 -26.80
C ASP A 281 1.46 1.31 -26.90
N TRP A 282 1.92 0.83 -25.75
CA TRP A 282 3.04 -0.11 -25.68
C TRP A 282 2.90 -1.04 -24.46
N SER A 283 3.64 -2.14 -24.48
CA SER A 283 3.69 -3.06 -23.35
C SER A 283 5.11 -3.41 -22.94
N VAL A 284 5.26 -3.78 -21.68
CA VAL A 284 6.51 -4.33 -21.14
C VAL A 284 6.26 -5.64 -20.41
N LYS A 285 7.20 -6.56 -20.53
CA LYS A 285 7.22 -7.84 -19.81
C LYS A 285 8.66 -8.19 -19.46
N PHE A 286 8.90 -8.61 -18.24
CA PHE A 286 10.21 -9.08 -17.80
C PHE A 286 10.18 -10.59 -17.55
N ASN A 287 11.12 -11.32 -18.16
CA ASN A 287 11.26 -12.77 -18.03
C ASN A 287 12.75 -13.19 -18.14
N ASP A 288 13.00 -14.49 -18.30
CA ASP A 288 14.34 -15.09 -18.39
C ASP A 288 15.16 -14.59 -19.62
N GLU A 289 14.50 -14.06 -20.65
CA GLU A 289 15.15 -13.49 -21.85
C GLU A 289 15.59 -12.03 -21.66
N GLY A 290 15.02 -11.33 -20.67
CA GLY A 290 15.26 -9.92 -20.39
C GLY A 290 13.97 -9.10 -20.34
N LEU A 291 14.09 -7.80 -20.61
CA LEU A 291 12.94 -6.90 -20.68
C LEU A 291 12.45 -6.79 -22.11
N LEU A 292 11.30 -7.41 -22.40
CA LEU A 292 10.58 -7.25 -23.66
C LEU A 292 9.78 -5.94 -23.64
N ILE A 293 9.95 -5.13 -24.68
CA ILE A 293 9.21 -3.89 -24.93
C ILE A 293 8.54 -4.03 -26.30
N SER A 294 7.25 -3.75 -26.39
CA SER A 294 6.47 -3.87 -27.63
C SER A 294 5.68 -2.60 -27.90
N ASN A 295 5.75 -2.09 -29.12
CA ASN A 295 4.94 -0.97 -29.58
C ASN A 295 3.68 -1.47 -30.31
N HIS A 296 2.51 -1.05 -29.84
CA HIS A 296 1.20 -1.43 -30.39
C HIS A 296 0.55 -0.31 -31.20
N LYS A 297 1.14 0.88 -31.23
CA LYS A 297 0.64 2.01 -32.00
C LYS A 297 0.80 1.78 -33.50
N THR A 298 -0.08 2.37 -34.29
CA THR A 298 -0.02 2.43 -35.77
C THR A 298 1.14 3.29 -36.33
N GLY A 299 2.06 3.74 -35.48
CA GLY A 299 3.22 4.56 -35.82
C GLY A 299 4.38 4.27 -34.88
N SER A 300 5.47 5.01 -34.99
CA SER A 300 6.64 4.79 -34.14
C SER A 300 6.45 5.31 -32.70
N GLU A 301 7.05 4.60 -31.75
CA GLU A 301 7.14 4.99 -30.34
C GLU A 301 8.60 5.25 -29.95
N VAL A 302 8.83 6.30 -29.16
CA VAL A 302 10.16 6.76 -28.77
C VAL A 302 10.35 6.61 -27.26
N PHE A 303 11.29 5.76 -26.85
CA PHE A 303 11.68 5.65 -25.46
C PHE A 303 13.01 6.37 -25.23
N ARG A 304 12.97 7.41 -24.38
CA ARG A 304 14.15 8.22 -24.04
C ARG A 304 15.26 7.36 -23.42
N LYS A 305 16.51 7.79 -23.61
CA LYS A 305 17.67 7.25 -22.88
C LYS A 305 17.37 7.19 -21.37
N GLY A 306 17.77 6.10 -20.71
CA GLY A 306 17.63 5.93 -19.26
C GLY A 306 16.18 5.82 -18.78
N MET A 307 15.24 5.48 -19.66
CA MET A 307 13.85 5.23 -19.27
C MET A 307 13.69 3.91 -18.51
N PHE A 308 14.47 2.90 -18.89
CA PHE A 308 14.47 1.58 -18.29
C PHE A 308 15.73 1.44 -17.44
N VAL A 309 15.54 1.16 -16.15
CA VAL A 309 16.63 1.15 -15.17
C VAL A 309 16.54 -0.10 -14.30
N VAL A 310 17.67 -0.78 -14.07
CA VAL A 310 17.77 -1.75 -12.98
C VAL A 310 18.01 -0.98 -11.68
N TYR A 311 17.07 -1.07 -10.76
CA TYR A 311 17.11 -0.44 -9.45
C TYR A 311 17.40 -1.48 -8.36
N ASP A 312 18.48 -1.28 -7.61
CA ASP A 312 18.78 -2.01 -6.39
C ASP A 312 18.19 -1.26 -5.20
N TRP A 313 17.16 -1.83 -4.56
CA TRP A 313 16.47 -1.15 -3.45
C TRP A 313 17.17 -1.26 -2.10
N GLU A 314 18.22 -2.07 -1.97
CA GLU A 314 19.03 -2.16 -0.76
C GLU A 314 20.14 -1.10 -0.77
N SER A 315 20.89 -1.04 -1.88
CA SER A 315 21.97 -0.05 -2.04
C SER A 315 21.48 1.30 -2.58
N LYS A 316 20.23 1.37 -3.07
CA LYS A 316 19.60 2.55 -3.70
C LYS A 316 20.36 3.03 -4.94
N THR A 317 20.93 2.11 -5.70
CA THR A 317 21.64 2.40 -6.95
C THR A 317 20.80 2.09 -8.18
N GLU A 318 21.08 2.81 -9.27
CA GLU A 318 20.39 2.70 -10.55
C GLU A 318 21.40 2.40 -11.67
N GLU A 319 21.07 1.46 -12.55
CA GLU A 319 21.83 1.14 -13.78
C GLU A 319 20.92 1.26 -15.01
N GLU A 320 21.26 2.13 -15.97
CA GLU A 320 20.47 2.30 -17.20
C GLU A 320 20.55 1.07 -18.11
N LEU A 321 19.40 0.50 -18.47
CA LEU A 321 19.33 -0.59 -19.47
C LEU A 321 19.45 -0.05 -20.90
N ASN A 322 18.89 1.15 -21.17
CA ASN A 322 18.93 1.77 -22.48
C ASN A 322 19.81 3.02 -22.48
N THR A 323 21.08 2.86 -22.89
CA THR A 323 22.07 3.95 -22.96
C THR A 323 21.89 4.88 -24.15
N LYS A 324 20.98 4.53 -25.07
CA LYS A 324 20.57 5.32 -26.23
C LYS A 324 19.04 5.42 -26.28
N VAL A 325 18.54 6.37 -27.08
CA VAL A 325 17.12 6.44 -27.42
C VAL A 325 16.72 5.15 -28.16
N LEU A 326 15.60 4.59 -27.76
CA LEU A 326 14.97 3.44 -28.41
C LEU A 326 13.84 3.96 -29.30
N LEU A 327 13.81 3.53 -30.56
CA LEU A 327 12.74 3.84 -31.50
C LEU A 327 12.17 2.52 -31.98
N LEU A 328 10.90 2.26 -31.68
CA LEU A 328 10.20 1.08 -32.16
C LEU A 328 9.15 1.49 -33.19
N SER A 329 9.18 0.86 -34.36
CA SER A 329 8.18 1.01 -35.41
C SER A 329 6.85 0.38 -35.00
N SER A 330 5.80 0.60 -35.79
CA SER A 330 4.48 0.00 -35.54
C SER A 330 4.57 -1.52 -35.45
N GLY A 331 4.12 -2.11 -34.35
CA GLY A 331 4.14 -3.57 -34.11
C GLY A 331 5.52 -4.14 -33.78
N GLU A 332 6.56 -3.31 -33.70
CA GLU A 332 7.92 -3.76 -33.40
C GLU A 332 8.08 -4.08 -31.92
N SER A 333 8.90 -5.08 -31.63
CA SER A 333 9.29 -5.44 -30.26
C SER A 333 10.80 -5.56 -30.15
N GLN A 334 11.34 -5.19 -28.99
CA GLN A 334 12.75 -5.31 -28.68
C GLN A 334 12.94 -5.87 -27.28
N ILE A 335 13.95 -6.73 -27.14
CA ILE A 335 14.42 -7.22 -25.84
C ILE A 335 15.63 -6.40 -25.42
N LEU A 336 15.60 -5.86 -24.21
CA LEU A 336 16.78 -5.34 -23.52
C LEU A 336 17.34 -6.45 -22.63
N PRO A 337 18.50 -7.05 -22.97
CA PRO A 337 19.07 -8.14 -22.19
C PRO A 337 19.45 -7.65 -20.80
N CYS A 338 18.91 -8.30 -19.77
CA CYS A 338 19.24 -8.02 -18.38
C CYS A 338 18.90 -9.21 -17.49
N LYS A 339 19.55 -9.29 -16.33
CA LYS A 339 19.25 -10.27 -15.28
C LYS A 339 19.13 -9.54 -13.96
N LEU A 340 18.08 -9.85 -13.21
CA LEU A 340 17.84 -9.25 -11.91
C LEU A 340 18.35 -10.16 -10.79
N ARG A 341 19.00 -9.56 -9.80
CA ARG A 341 19.29 -10.20 -8.51
C ARG A 341 18.04 -10.16 -7.63
N PRO A 342 17.98 -10.93 -6.53
CA PRO A 342 16.82 -10.91 -5.62
C PRO A 342 16.47 -9.54 -5.04
N ASN A 343 17.45 -8.63 -4.98
CA ASN A 343 17.32 -7.25 -4.51
C ASN A 343 17.17 -6.21 -5.65
N HIS A 344 16.98 -6.64 -6.90
CA HIS A 344 16.84 -5.76 -8.07
C HIS A 344 15.43 -5.78 -8.65
N ALA A 345 14.94 -4.63 -9.12
CA ALA A 345 13.71 -4.48 -9.91
C ALA A 345 14.02 -3.66 -11.16
N ILE A 346 13.22 -3.78 -12.21
CA ILE A 346 13.25 -2.81 -13.31
C ILE A 346 12.33 -1.65 -12.95
N SER A 347 12.89 -0.46 -12.81
CA SER A 347 12.14 0.79 -12.68
C SER A 347 11.87 1.40 -14.05
N ILE A 348 10.62 1.81 -14.27
CA ILE A 348 10.18 2.53 -15.46
C ILE A 348 9.33 3.72 -15.04
N LYS A 349 9.88 4.92 -15.15
CA LYS A 349 9.16 6.19 -14.89
C LYS A 349 8.34 6.57 -16.12
N VAL A 350 7.09 6.09 -16.17
CA VAL A 350 6.16 6.31 -17.28
C VAL A 350 5.54 7.71 -17.26
N ARG A 351 5.41 8.32 -16.07
CA ARG A 351 5.01 9.72 -15.87
C ARG A 351 5.76 10.32 -14.68
N PRO A 352 5.76 11.66 -14.49
CA PRO A 352 6.36 12.28 -13.31
C PRO A 352 5.81 11.76 -11.98
N ASP A 353 4.53 11.34 -11.98
CA ASP A 353 3.79 10.85 -10.81
C ASP A 353 3.61 9.33 -10.80
N LYS A 354 4.12 8.60 -11.81
CA LYS A 354 3.89 7.16 -11.97
C LYS A 354 5.15 6.41 -12.38
N GLU A 355 5.51 5.44 -11.55
CA GLU A 355 6.66 4.56 -11.71
C GLU A 355 6.22 3.09 -11.62
N LEU A 356 6.69 2.28 -12.57
CA LEU A 356 6.48 0.83 -12.56
C LEU A 356 7.72 0.15 -11.99
N LEU A 357 7.51 -0.91 -11.22
CA LEU A 357 8.54 -1.77 -10.67
C LEU A 357 8.30 -3.21 -11.14
N LEU A 358 8.96 -3.64 -12.21
CA LEU A 358 8.88 -5.02 -12.67
C LEU A 358 9.82 -5.89 -11.84
N LEU A 359 9.27 -6.96 -11.28
CA LEU A 359 9.91 -7.74 -10.23
C LEU A 359 10.65 -8.97 -10.80
N PRO A 360 11.73 -9.40 -10.11
CA PRO A 360 12.46 -10.59 -10.51
C PRO A 360 11.63 -11.86 -10.25
N LYS A 361 12.07 -12.97 -10.84
CA LYS A 361 11.61 -14.28 -10.42
C LYS A 361 12.11 -14.54 -9.00
N PHE A 362 11.19 -14.63 -8.05
CA PHE A 362 11.55 -14.99 -6.68
C PHE A 362 11.72 -16.50 -6.55
N PRO A 363 12.68 -16.96 -5.73
CA PRO A 363 12.66 -18.33 -5.24
C PRO A 363 11.48 -18.44 -4.27
N ILE A 364 10.48 -19.22 -4.68
CA ILE A 364 9.25 -19.52 -3.95
C ILE A 364 9.35 -20.94 -3.41
#